data_AF-A0A5B6ZS47-F1
#
_entry.id   AF-A0A5B6ZS47-F1
#
_cell.length_a   1.000
_cell.length_b   1.000
_cell.length_c   1.000
_cell.angle_alpha   90.00
_cell.angle_beta   90.00
_cell.angle_gamma   90.00
#
_symmetry.space_group_name_H-M   'P 1'
#
loop_
_entity.id
_entity.type
_entity.pdbx_description
1 polymer ?
#
loop_
_entity_poly.entity_id
_entity_poly.type
_entity_poly.pdbx_seq_one_letter_code
_entity_poly.pdbx_strand_id
1 'polypeptide(L)'
;MFTPYENGAPVKLEGKYAAMAVCWLLGNGCLFSWNSMLTIEDYYVNLFPRYHPSRVLTLVYQPFALGTLAILAYNEAKINTRRRNLFGYILFFISSLLVLVLDLATSGKGGIGTYIGICAISGVFGVADAHVQGGMVGDLSFMLPEFIQSFLAGLAASGVLTSGLRLITKAAFESSKDGLRKGAILFFTISAFFELLCVLLYAFVFPKLPIVKYYRSKAASEGSKTVSADLAAGGIYTQSGQEVEEDSKHLERLSNKELLFQNIDYAIDLFLIYVLTLSIFPGFLSEDTGSHSLGTWYALVLIAMYNVWDLIGRYIPLLKCIKLESRKGLMIAILSRFLLIPAFYFTAKYGDQGWMIMLTSFLGLTNGYLTVCVLTSAPKGYKGPEQNALGNILVLFLLGGIFAGVTLDWLWLIGKGW
;
A
#
# COMPACT_ATOMS: atom_id res chain seq x y z
N MET A 1 54.19 5.40 7.59
CA MET A 1 53.91 4.02 8.03
C MET A 1 52.45 3.75 7.73
N PHE A 2 52.16 3.16 6.56
CA PHE A 2 50.80 2.83 6.13
C PHE A 2 50.40 1.52 6.79
N THR A 3 49.39 1.55 7.65
CA THR A 3 48.74 0.33 8.16
C THR A 3 47.83 -0.25 7.06
N PRO A 4 47.97 -1.54 6.71
CA PRO A 4 47.16 -2.17 5.68
C PRO A 4 45.76 -2.44 6.22
N TYR A 5 44.74 -2.09 5.42
CA TYR A 5 43.35 -2.50 5.62
C TYR A 5 43.27 -4.03 5.54
N GLU A 6 43.06 -4.69 6.68
CA GLU A 6 42.81 -6.12 6.75
C GLU A 6 41.43 -6.47 6.16
N ASN A 7 41.44 -7.57 5.41
CA ASN A 7 40.33 -8.17 4.68
C ASN A 7 39.18 -8.63 5.61
N GLY A 8 38.20 -7.77 5.84
CA GLY A 8 36.84 -8.17 6.21
C GLY A 8 35.92 -8.05 5.00
N ALA A 9 35.07 -9.06 4.75
CA ALA A 9 33.97 -8.95 3.78
C ALA A 9 33.19 -7.64 4.02
N PRO A 10 32.69 -6.95 2.97
CA PRO A 10 32.23 -5.58 3.12
C PRO A 10 31.11 -5.49 4.15
N VAL A 11 31.25 -4.56 5.09
CA VAL A 11 30.28 -4.10 6.12
C VAL A 11 28.89 -3.72 5.54
N LYS A 12 28.65 -3.93 4.24
CA LYS A 12 27.50 -3.47 3.45
C LYS A 12 26.19 -4.25 3.67
N LEU A 13 26.16 -5.38 4.38
CA LEU A 13 24.95 -6.22 4.51
C LEU A 13 24.45 -6.45 5.94
N GLU A 14 25.12 -5.89 6.95
CA GLU A 14 24.70 -6.07 8.35
C GLU A 14 23.30 -5.48 8.59
N GLY A 15 22.42 -6.29 9.16
CA GLY A 15 21.02 -5.91 9.39
C GLY A 15 20.11 -5.97 8.17
N LYS A 16 20.55 -6.50 7.00
CA LYS A 16 19.70 -6.65 5.80
C LYS A 16 18.38 -7.38 6.10
N TYR A 17 18.44 -8.57 6.69
CA TYR A 17 17.24 -9.37 6.96
C TYR A 17 16.33 -8.73 8.00
N ALA A 18 16.90 -8.08 9.02
CA ALA A 18 16.14 -7.30 9.98
C ALA A 18 15.42 -6.12 9.30
N ALA A 19 16.09 -5.39 8.41
CA ALA A 19 15.49 -4.33 7.62
C ALA A 19 14.37 -4.86 6.73
N MET A 20 14.56 -6.00 6.06
CA MET A 20 13.50 -6.63 5.25
C MET A 20 12.28 -6.99 6.10
N ALA A 21 12.47 -7.58 7.29
CA ALA A 21 11.39 -7.93 8.20
C ALA A 21 10.64 -6.69 8.70
N VAL A 22 11.36 -5.63 9.08
CA VAL A 22 10.76 -4.36 9.49
C VAL A 22 10.01 -3.71 8.32
N CYS A 23 10.57 -3.68 7.11
CA CYS A 23 9.88 -3.18 5.91
C CYS A 23 8.58 -3.95 5.65
N TRP A 24 8.59 -5.28 5.83
CA TRP A 24 7.39 -6.11 5.67
C TRP A 24 6.31 -5.75 6.68
N LEU A 25 6.66 -5.60 7.96
CA LEU A 25 5.72 -5.19 9.01
C LEU A 25 5.18 -3.77 8.79
N LEU A 26 6.04 -2.84 8.39
CA LEU A 26 5.67 -1.47 8.06
C LEU A 26 4.77 -1.38 6.83
N GLY A 27 5.01 -2.22 5.82
CA GLY A 27 4.14 -2.36 4.66
C GLY A 27 2.77 -2.92 5.04
N ASN A 28 2.74 -3.89 5.95
CA ASN A 28 1.50 -4.45 6.46
C ASN A 28 0.63 -3.37 7.13
N GLY A 29 1.20 -2.58 8.04
CA GLY A 29 0.46 -1.51 8.74
C GLY A 29 -0.04 -0.38 7.82
N CYS A 30 0.54 -0.21 6.64
CA CYS A 30 0.05 0.79 5.69
C CYS A 30 -1.35 0.44 5.12
N LEU A 31 -1.76 -0.84 5.16
CA LEU A 31 -3.08 -1.28 4.66
C LEU A 31 -3.85 -2.17 5.64
N PHE A 32 -3.26 -2.63 6.74
CA PHE A 32 -3.91 -3.59 7.64
C PHE A 32 -5.19 -3.03 8.26
N SER A 33 -5.15 -1.80 8.79
CA SER A 33 -6.31 -1.09 9.32
C SER A 33 -7.41 -0.87 8.28
N TRP A 34 -7.03 -0.46 7.07
CA TRP A 34 -7.98 -0.26 5.96
C TRP A 34 -8.60 -1.56 5.47
N ASN A 35 -7.78 -2.58 5.20
CA ASN A 35 -8.24 -3.91 4.81
C ASN A 35 -9.10 -4.55 5.90
N SER A 36 -8.82 -4.28 7.17
CA SER A 36 -9.66 -4.73 8.28
C SER A 36 -11.08 -4.16 8.18
N MET A 37 -11.22 -2.87 7.85
CA MET A 37 -12.53 -2.27 7.60
C MET A 37 -13.23 -2.87 6.38
N LEU A 38 -12.53 -3.02 5.24
CA LEU A 38 -13.14 -3.59 4.04
C LEU A 38 -13.56 -5.05 4.23
N THR A 39 -12.79 -5.84 4.98
CA THR A 39 -13.04 -7.29 5.09
C THR A 39 -14.26 -7.59 5.99
N ILE A 40 -14.60 -6.70 6.92
CA ILE A 40 -15.82 -6.83 7.76
C ILE A 40 -17.04 -6.16 7.11
N GLU A 41 -17.11 -6.11 5.78
CA GLU A 41 -18.19 -5.49 5.02
C GLU A 41 -19.59 -5.88 5.49
N ASP A 42 -19.82 -7.15 5.80
CA ASP A 42 -21.12 -7.64 6.26
C ASP A 42 -21.55 -7.06 7.61
N TYR A 43 -20.61 -6.67 8.47
CA TYR A 43 -20.92 -5.87 9.65
C TYR A 43 -21.44 -4.48 9.26
N TYR A 44 -20.78 -3.81 8.32
CA TYR A 44 -21.21 -2.48 7.87
C TYR A 44 -22.52 -2.51 7.07
N VAL A 45 -22.75 -3.52 6.24
CA VAL A 45 -24.02 -3.70 5.53
C VAL A 45 -25.15 -3.96 6.52
N ASN A 46 -24.91 -4.69 7.60
CA ASN A 46 -25.88 -4.88 8.68
C ASN A 46 -26.21 -3.55 9.39
N LEU A 47 -25.22 -2.70 9.64
CA LEU A 47 -25.41 -1.39 10.28
C LEU A 47 -26.05 -0.34 9.35
N PHE A 48 -25.75 -0.41 8.05
CA PHE A 48 -26.04 0.63 7.06
C PHE A 48 -26.73 0.05 5.81
N PRO A 49 -27.89 -0.62 5.95
CA PRO A 49 -28.52 -1.37 4.85
C PRO A 49 -29.00 -0.50 3.69
N ARG A 50 -29.09 0.83 3.87
CA ARG A 50 -29.50 1.80 2.83
C ARG A 50 -28.30 2.45 2.11
N TYR A 51 -27.08 2.03 2.41
CA TYR A 51 -25.86 2.59 1.87
C TYR A 51 -25.00 1.48 1.25
N HIS A 52 -24.07 1.84 0.36
CA HIS A 52 -23.04 0.93 -0.18
C HIS A 52 -21.71 1.16 0.56
N PRO A 53 -21.52 0.68 1.81
CA PRO A 53 -20.35 1.01 2.60
C PRO A 53 -19.03 0.59 1.93
N SER A 54 -18.98 -0.57 1.25
CA SER A 54 -17.82 -1.05 0.50
C SER A 54 -17.34 -0.06 -0.58
N ARG A 55 -18.28 0.54 -1.33
CA ARG A 55 -18.00 1.52 -2.40
C ARG A 55 -17.87 2.96 -1.91
N VAL A 56 -18.64 3.35 -0.89
CA VAL A 56 -18.62 4.74 -0.40
C VAL A 56 -17.41 4.98 0.49
N LEU A 57 -17.03 4.04 1.36
CA LEU A 57 -15.85 4.24 2.22
C LEU A 57 -14.57 4.37 1.38
N THR A 58 -14.42 3.56 0.32
CA THR A 58 -13.34 3.66 -0.65
C THR A 58 -13.39 5.01 -1.37
N LEU A 59 -14.56 5.43 -1.86
CA LEU A 59 -14.72 6.72 -2.54
C LEU A 59 -14.41 7.93 -1.63
N VAL A 60 -14.67 7.84 -0.33
CA VAL A 60 -14.31 8.89 0.63
C VAL A 60 -12.81 8.88 0.92
N TYR A 61 -12.20 7.71 1.06
CA TYR A 61 -10.75 7.58 1.32
C TYR A 61 -9.90 8.23 0.22
N GLN A 62 -10.20 7.94 -1.05
CA GLN A 62 -9.28 8.21 -2.16
C GLN A 62 -9.01 9.69 -2.45
N PRO A 63 -9.98 10.62 -2.43
CA PRO A 63 -9.71 12.03 -2.63
C PRO A 63 -8.73 12.60 -1.61
N PHE A 64 -8.84 12.21 -0.33
CA PHE A 64 -7.92 12.65 0.71
C PHE A 64 -6.54 12.03 0.52
N ALA A 65 -6.45 10.76 0.13
CA ALA A 65 -5.17 10.11 -0.16
C ALA A 65 -4.47 10.76 -1.36
N LEU A 66 -5.17 10.89 -2.48
CA LEU A 66 -4.63 11.47 -3.72
C LEU A 66 -4.24 12.93 -3.55
N GLY A 67 -5.11 13.76 -2.96
CA GLY A 67 -4.86 15.18 -2.74
C GLY A 67 -3.69 15.42 -1.79
N THR A 68 -3.65 14.68 -0.68
CA THR A 68 -2.53 14.76 0.28
C THR A 68 -1.22 14.33 -0.38
N LEU A 69 -1.21 13.21 -1.10
CA LEU A 69 0.00 12.72 -1.75
C LEU A 69 0.49 13.68 -2.84
N ALA A 70 -0.40 14.30 -3.62
CA ALA A 70 -0.02 15.29 -4.62
C ALA A 70 0.72 16.47 -3.99
N ILE A 71 0.23 16.98 -2.86
CA ILE A 71 0.88 18.06 -2.10
C ILE A 71 2.24 17.61 -1.56
N LEU A 72 2.31 16.41 -0.98
CA LEU A 72 3.55 15.87 -0.41
C LEU A 72 4.60 15.56 -1.48
N ALA A 73 4.20 15.01 -2.62
CA ALA A 73 5.09 14.70 -3.75
C ALA A 73 5.64 15.97 -4.42
N TYR A 74 4.80 17.01 -4.54
CA TYR A 74 5.24 18.32 -5.04
C TYR A 74 6.29 18.97 -4.12
N ASN A 75 6.12 18.82 -2.80
CA ASN A 75 7.00 19.40 -1.79
C ASN A 75 8.06 18.43 -1.24
N GLU A 76 8.24 17.26 -1.86
CA GLU A 76 9.03 16.14 -1.31
C GLU A 76 10.41 16.57 -0.83
N ALA A 77 11.13 17.34 -1.64
CA ALA A 77 12.51 17.72 -1.35
C ALA A 77 12.68 18.60 -0.10
N LYS A 78 11.58 19.22 0.37
CA LYS A 78 11.55 20.10 1.55
C LYS A 78 11.02 19.38 2.80
N ILE A 79 10.41 18.20 2.63
CA ILE A 79 9.74 17.48 3.72
C ILE A 79 10.72 16.48 4.32
N ASN A 80 10.79 16.47 5.65
CA ASN A 80 11.54 15.47 6.37
C ASN A 80 10.79 14.12 6.38
N THR A 81 11.41 13.06 5.87
CA THR A 81 10.81 11.73 5.72
C THR A 81 10.38 11.14 7.06
N ARG A 82 11.23 11.25 8.10
CA ARG A 82 10.91 10.78 9.45
C ARG A 82 9.62 11.37 9.99
N ARG A 83 9.49 12.71 9.94
CA ARG A 83 8.31 13.42 10.44
C ARG A 83 7.06 13.01 9.67
N ARG A 84 7.17 12.92 8.34
CA ARG A 84 6.09 12.49 7.46
C ARG A 84 5.59 11.08 7.81
N ASN A 85 6.49 10.10 7.88
CA ASN A 85 6.10 8.70 8.10
C ASN A 85 5.61 8.46 9.54
N LEU A 86 6.23 9.09 10.55
CA LEU A 86 5.73 9.01 11.92
C LEU A 86 4.34 9.64 12.05
N PHE A 87 4.12 10.80 11.44
CA PHE A 87 2.79 11.41 11.42
C PHE A 87 1.76 10.47 10.79
N GLY A 88 2.08 9.86 9.65
CA GLY A 88 1.20 8.90 8.99
C GLY A 88 0.87 7.67 9.84
N TYR A 89 1.87 6.98 10.42
CA TYR A 89 1.63 5.83 11.28
C TYR A 89 0.90 6.17 12.58
N ILE A 90 1.18 7.34 13.19
CA ILE A 90 0.43 7.82 14.36
C ILE A 90 -1.03 8.07 13.97
N LEU A 91 -1.27 8.64 12.79
CA LEU A 91 -2.61 8.90 12.28
C LEU A 91 -3.38 7.61 11.98
N PHE A 92 -2.72 6.58 11.43
CA PHE A 92 -3.26 5.22 11.32
C PHE A 92 -3.68 4.68 12.69
N PHE A 93 -2.78 4.73 13.67
CA PHE A 93 -3.06 4.25 15.03
C PHE A 93 -4.26 4.96 15.68
N ILE A 94 -4.27 6.29 15.65
CA ILE A 94 -5.38 7.09 16.19
C ILE A 94 -6.68 6.76 15.45
N SER A 95 -6.65 6.65 14.12
CA SER A 95 -7.84 6.34 13.32
C SER A 95 -8.39 4.96 13.65
N SER A 96 -7.55 3.94 13.77
CA SER A 96 -7.96 2.60 14.21
C SER A 96 -8.60 2.61 15.60
N LEU A 97 -8.02 3.38 16.54
CA LEU A 97 -8.61 3.55 17.87
C LEU A 97 -9.96 4.28 17.81
N LEU A 98 -10.09 5.30 16.95
CA LEU A 98 -11.34 6.04 16.77
C LEU A 98 -12.46 5.17 16.18
N VAL A 99 -12.16 4.24 15.27
CA VAL A 99 -13.17 3.27 14.78
C VAL A 99 -13.68 2.42 15.94
N LEU A 100 -12.77 1.89 16.77
CA LEU A 100 -13.14 1.11 17.96
C LEU A 100 -13.97 1.94 18.95
N VAL A 101 -13.53 3.17 19.25
CA VAL A 101 -14.24 4.08 20.16
C VAL A 101 -15.62 4.43 19.62
N LEU A 102 -15.76 4.69 18.33
CA LEU A 102 -17.04 4.97 17.69
C LEU A 102 -18.01 3.78 17.81
N ASP A 103 -17.53 2.56 17.58
CA ASP A 103 -18.32 1.34 17.78
C ASP A 103 -18.82 1.21 19.23
N LEU A 104 -17.91 1.38 20.19
CA LEU A 104 -18.22 1.26 21.61
C LEU A 104 -19.18 2.36 22.07
N ALA A 105 -18.95 3.61 21.67
CA ALA A 105 -19.77 4.76 22.03
C ALA A 105 -21.18 4.68 21.45
N THR A 106 -21.33 4.13 20.25
CA THR A 106 -22.64 3.93 19.61
C THR A 106 -23.29 2.62 20.02
N SER A 107 -22.60 1.78 20.79
CA SER A 107 -23.01 0.41 21.10
C SER A 107 -23.29 -0.43 19.84
N GLY A 108 -22.54 -0.18 18.75
CA GLY A 108 -22.77 -0.80 17.45
C GLY A 108 -24.14 -0.46 16.86
N LYS A 109 -24.72 0.69 17.21
CA LYS A 109 -25.94 1.18 16.56
C LYS A 109 -25.54 1.91 15.28
N GLY A 110 -26.17 1.50 14.18
CA GLY A 110 -26.07 2.18 12.91
C GLY A 110 -26.75 3.56 12.91
N GLY A 111 -27.09 4.05 11.73
CA GLY A 111 -27.71 5.36 11.53
C GLY A 111 -26.75 6.40 10.96
N ILE A 112 -27.31 7.54 10.55
CA ILE A 112 -26.59 8.52 9.73
C ILE A 112 -25.39 9.15 10.46
N GLY A 113 -25.49 9.38 11.77
CA GLY A 113 -24.37 9.92 12.57
C GLY A 113 -23.18 8.97 12.62
N THR A 114 -23.42 7.69 12.92
CA THR A 114 -22.37 6.65 12.93
C THR A 114 -21.75 6.49 11.53
N TYR A 115 -22.58 6.51 10.48
CA TYR A 115 -22.13 6.41 9.10
C TYR A 115 -21.20 7.57 8.71
N ILE A 116 -21.61 8.82 8.99
CA ILE A 116 -20.79 10.02 8.76
C ILE A 116 -19.48 9.92 9.55
N GLY A 117 -19.51 9.44 10.79
CA GLY A 117 -18.33 9.22 11.62
C GLY A 117 -17.34 8.26 10.96
N ILE A 118 -17.80 7.11 10.46
CA ILE A 118 -16.95 6.13 9.77
C ILE A 118 -16.41 6.70 8.45
N CYS A 119 -17.23 7.44 7.68
CA CYS A 119 -16.75 8.13 6.48
C CYS A 119 -15.66 9.15 6.80
N ALA A 120 -15.83 9.95 7.85
CA ALA A 120 -14.81 10.91 8.28
C ALA A 120 -13.51 10.21 8.66
N ILE A 121 -13.57 9.12 9.43
CA ILE A 121 -12.39 8.31 9.78
C ILE A 121 -11.75 7.69 8.53
N SER A 122 -12.55 7.25 7.55
CA SER A 122 -12.04 6.76 6.25
C SER A 122 -11.22 7.83 5.51
N GLY A 123 -11.68 9.08 5.51
CA GLY A 123 -10.91 10.19 4.95
C GLY A 123 -9.58 10.42 5.68
N VAL A 124 -9.56 10.29 7.00
CA VAL A 124 -8.33 10.39 7.81
C VAL A 124 -7.36 9.23 7.51
N PHE A 125 -7.86 8.02 7.29
CA PHE A 125 -7.04 6.91 6.81
C PHE A 125 -6.40 7.22 5.46
N GLY A 126 -7.13 7.84 4.52
CA GLY A 126 -6.56 8.31 3.26
C GLY A 126 -5.40 9.29 3.45
N VAL A 127 -5.53 10.25 4.38
CA VAL A 127 -4.42 11.16 4.74
C VAL A 127 -3.23 10.38 5.32
N ALA A 128 -3.47 9.42 6.22
CA ALA A 128 -2.42 8.60 6.83
C ALA A 128 -1.64 7.79 5.78
N ASP A 129 -2.35 7.16 4.84
CA ASP A 129 -1.79 6.37 3.75
C ASP A 129 -0.91 7.21 2.82
N ALA A 130 -1.38 8.39 2.40
CA ALA A 130 -0.59 9.30 1.58
C ALA A 130 0.76 9.69 2.22
N HIS A 131 0.77 9.84 3.56
CA HIS A 131 1.99 10.11 4.29
C HIS A 131 2.92 8.90 4.27
N VAL A 132 2.43 7.72 4.67
CA VAL A 132 3.24 6.51 4.81
C VAL A 132 3.63 5.92 3.46
N GLN A 133 2.68 5.62 2.58
CA GLN A 133 2.93 4.90 1.34
C GLN A 133 3.92 5.65 0.45
N GLY A 134 3.67 6.94 0.19
CA GLY A 134 4.59 7.75 -0.60
C GLY A 134 5.94 7.98 0.08
N GLY A 135 5.95 8.18 1.41
CA GLY A 135 7.19 8.45 2.14
C GLY A 135 8.08 7.21 2.27
N MET A 136 7.50 6.04 2.56
CA MET A 136 8.21 4.75 2.61
C MET A 136 8.65 4.28 1.23
N VAL A 137 7.80 4.33 0.21
CA VAL A 137 8.20 3.93 -1.15
C VAL A 137 9.32 4.81 -1.67
N GLY A 138 9.26 6.12 -1.44
CA GLY A 138 10.34 7.03 -1.77
C GLY A 138 11.65 6.72 -1.03
N ASP A 139 11.61 6.58 0.31
CA ASP A 139 12.79 6.26 1.13
C ASP A 139 13.44 4.93 0.71
N LEU A 140 12.61 3.90 0.45
CA LEU A 140 13.10 2.59 0.07
C LEU A 140 13.61 2.52 -1.38
N SER A 141 13.22 3.47 -2.25
CA SER A 141 13.62 3.49 -3.67
C SER A 141 15.11 3.71 -3.89
N PHE A 142 15.81 4.34 -2.93
CA PHE A 142 17.26 4.53 -2.99
C PHE A 142 18.07 3.47 -2.21
N MET A 143 17.39 2.49 -1.61
CA MET A 143 18.01 1.41 -0.86
C MET A 143 18.18 0.15 -1.74
N LEU A 144 18.15 -1.03 -1.11
CA LEU A 144 18.10 -2.30 -1.84
C LEU A 144 16.69 -2.56 -2.40
N PRO A 145 16.56 -3.04 -3.65
CA PRO A 145 15.26 -3.42 -4.23
C PRO A 145 14.48 -4.43 -3.38
N GLU A 146 15.17 -5.28 -2.63
CA GLU A 146 14.54 -6.23 -1.71
C GLU A 146 13.78 -5.55 -0.57
N PHE A 147 14.15 -4.32 -0.18
CA PHE A 147 13.46 -3.59 0.88
C PHE A 147 12.11 -3.05 0.42
N ILE A 148 12.08 -2.38 -0.74
CA ILE A 148 10.81 -1.93 -1.33
C ILE A 148 9.94 -3.14 -1.69
N GLN A 149 10.51 -4.22 -2.23
CA GLN A 149 9.74 -5.43 -2.50
C GLN A 149 9.18 -6.06 -1.21
N SER A 150 9.94 -6.09 -0.12
CA SER A 150 9.46 -6.58 1.18
C SER A 150 8.32 -5.72 1.74
N PHE A 151 8.44 -4.40 1.63
CA PHE A 151 7.37 -3.46 1.99
C PHE A 151 6.11 -3.69 1.15
N LEU A 152 6.26 -3.82 -0.17
CA LEU A 152 5.15 -4.10 -1.08
C LEU A 152 4.50 -5.46 -0.79
N ALA A 153 5.28 -6.49 -0.44
CA ALA A 153 4.76 -7.78 -0.02
C ALA A 153 4.01 -7.67 1.33
N GLY A 154 4.49 -6.83 2.25
CA GLY A 154 3.79 -6.47 3.48
C GLY A 154 2.39 -5.90 3.23
N LEU A 155 2.27 -4.96 2.27
CA LEU A 155 0.98 -4.39 1.84
C LEU A 155 -0.01 -5.50 1.44
N ALA A 156 0.38 -6.44 0.59
CA ALA A 156 -0.49 -7.55 0.18
C ALA A 156 -0.77 -8.56 1.30
N ALA A 157 0.24 -8.83 2.13
CA ALA A 157 0.09 -9.72 3.26
C ALA A 157 -0.97 -9.22 4.24
N SER A 158 -1.15 -7.90 4.37
CA SER A 158 -2.21 -7.33 5.19
C SER A 158 -3.60 -7.85 4.75
N GLY A 159 -3.87 -7.90 3.43
CA GLY A 159 -5.11 -8.43 2.88
C GLY A 159 -5.28 -9.94 3.12
N VAL A 160 -4.20 -10.71 3.03
CA VAL A 160 -4.23 -12.16 3.36
C VAL A 160 -4.54 -12.38 4.84
N LEU A 161 -3.89 -11.63 5.73
CA LEU A 161 -4.11 -11.72 7.17
C LEU A 161 -5.54 -11.33 7.55
N THR A 162 -6.08 -10.23 6.99
CA THR A 162 -7.46 -9.81 7.27
C THR A 162 -8.47 -10.80 6.69
N SER A 163 -8.22 -11.33 5.49
CA SER A 163 -9.06 -12.38 4.88
C SER A 163 -9.08 -13.64 5.76
N GLY A 164 -7.91 -14.11 6.21
CA GLY A 164 -7.80 -15.26 7.12
C GLY A 164 -8.52 -15.02 8.44
N LEU A 165 -8.29 -13.85 9.05
CA LEU A 165 -9.00 -13.45 10.26
C LEU A 165 -10.51 -13.40 10.06
N ARG A 166 -11.00 -13.00 8.87
CA ARG A 166 -12.44 -12.94 8.57
C ARG A 166 -13.04 -14.33 8.45
N LEU A 167 -12.37 -15.23 7.75
CA LEU A 167 -12.82 -16.62 7.62
C LEU A 167 -12.91 -17.29 8.99
N ILE A 168 -11.89 -17.11 9.84
CA ILE A 168 -11.84 -17.63 11.21
C ILE A 168 -12.96 -17.01 12.07
N THR A 169 -13.09 -15.68 12.07
CA THR A 169 -14.09 -15.00 12.91
C THR A 169 -15.51 -15.30 12.47
N LYS A 170 -15.76 -15.41 11.16
CA LYS A 170 -17.06 -15.83 10.65
C LYS A 170 -17.39 -17.24 11.14
N ALA A 171 -16.48 -18.21 10.97
CA ALA A 171 -16.69 -19.58 11.45
C ALA A 171 -16.85 -19.65 12.98
N ALA A 172 -16.08 -18.88 13.74
CA ALA A 172 -16.08 -18.92 15.20
C ALA A 172 -17.31 -18.22 15.82
N PHE A 173 -17.85 -17.19 15.17
CA PHE A 173 -18.95 -16.37 15.71
C PHE A 173 -20.30 -16.54 14.99
N GLU A 174 -20.41 -17.45 14.02
CA GLU A 174 -21.66 -17.68 13.26
C GLU A 174 -22.86 -18.01 14.16
N SER A 175 -22.63 -18.77 15.24
CA SER A 175 -23.66 -19.16 16.22
C SER A 175 -23.78 -18.20 17.41
N SER A 176 -22.97 -17.13 17.46
CA SER A 176 -22.95 -16.17 18.56
C SER A 176 -23.98 -15.06 18.37
N LYS A 177 -24.71 -14.71 19.44
CA LYS A 177 -25.42 -13.42 19.49
C LYS A 177 -24.44 -12.27 19.29
N ASP A 178 -24.77 -11.33 18.39
CA ASP A 178 -23.92 -10.22 17.96
C ASP A 178 -22.54 -10.65 17.41
N GLY A 179 -22.48 -11.82 16.76
CA GLY A 179 -21.23 -12.39 16.24
C GLY A 179 -20.46 -11.47 15.28
N LEU A 180 -21.17 -10.74 14.41
CA LEU A 180 -20.56 -9.77 13.50
C LEU A 180 -19.85 -8.63 14.25
N ARG A 181 -20.49 -8.09 15.30
CA ARG A 181 -19.91 -7.01 16.11
C ARG A 181 -18.72 -7.49 16.92
N LYS A 182 -18.78 -8.70 17.51
CA LYS A 182 -17.63 -9.31 18.20
C LYS A 182 -16.45 -9.50 17.26
N GLY A 183 -16.73 -9.96 16.03
CA GLY A 183 -15.74 -10.00 14.96
C GLY A 183 -15.15 -8.62 14.68
N ALA A 184 -15.98 -7.61 14.44
CA ALA A 184 -15.55 -6.24 14.17
C ALA A 184 -14.66 -5.66 15.28
N ILE A 185 -15.05 -5.80 16.56
CA ILE A 185 -14.25 -5.33 17.71
C ILE A 185 -12.88 -6.03 17.75
N LEU A 186 -12.82 -7.33 17.46
CA LEU A 186 -11.56 -8.06 17.38
C LEU A 186 -10.66 -7.49 16.27
N PHE A 187 -11.23 -7.25 15.07
CA PHE A 187 -10.52 -6.61 13.97
C PHE A 187 -9.95 -5.26 14.37
N PHE A 188 -10.80 -4.34 14.88
CA PHE A 188 -10.36 -2.99 15.26
C PHE A 188 -9.28 -3.00 16.34
N THR A 189 -9.38 -3.91 17.31
CA THR A 189 -8.38 -4.05 18.38
C THR A 189 -7.04 -4.54 17.83
N ILE A 190 -7.04 -5.57 16.96
CA ILE A 190 -5.83 -6.07 16.33
C ILE A 190 -5.22 -4.99 15.43
N SER A 191 -6.03 -4.27 14.65
CA SER A 191 -5.54 -3.15 13.84
C SER A 191 -4.86 -2.10 14.69
N ALA A 192 -5.51 -1.60 15.75
CA ALA A 192 -4.92 -0.58 16.62
C ALA A 192 -3.60 -1.03 17.25
N PHE A 193 -3.51 -2.28 17.71
CA PHE A 193 -2.26 -2.83 18.24
C PHE A 193 -1.16 -2.90 17.17
N PHE A 194 -1.51 -3.36 15.96
CA PHE A 194 -0.57 -3.49 14.86
C PHE A 194 -0.05 -2.12 14.39
N GLU A 195 -0.93 -1.11 14.31
CA GLU A 195 -0.52 0.26 13.95
C GLU A 195 0.41 0.86 15.02
N LEU A 196 0.15 0.61 16.31
CA LEU A 196 1.07 1.03 17.37
C LEU A 196 2.44 0.37 17.21
N LEU A 197 2.48 -0.92 16.87
CA LEU A 197 3.72 -1.62 16.57
C LEU A 197 4.46 -0.97 15.40
N CYS A 198 3.77 -0.57 14.32
CA CYS A 198 4.38 0.14 13.20
C CYS A 198 4.98 1.49 13.61
N VAL A 199 4.31 2.27 14.48
CA VAL A 199 4.86 3.50 15.06
C VAL A 199 6.16 3.21 15.80
N LEU A 200 6.18 2.20 16.67
CA LEU A 200 7.35 1.84 17.47
C LEU A 200 8.51 1.34 16.60
N LEU A 201 8.22 0.49 15.61
CA LEU A 201 9.21 -0.05 14.68
C LEU A 201 9.86 1.07 13.86
N TYR A 202 9.08 1.97 13.29
CA TYR A 202 9.62 3.09 12.51
C TYR A 202 10.35 4.12 13.39
N ALA A 203 9.83 4.40 14.59
CA ALA A 203 10.44 5.36 15.50
C ALA A 203 11.81 4.88 16.03
N PHE A 204 11.90 3.62 16.46
CA PHE A 204 12.99 3.15 17.30
C PHE A 204 13.88 2.08 16.68
N VAL A 205 13.36 1.25 15.76
CA VAL A 205 14.10 0.11 15.21
C VAL A 205 14.68 0.45 13.84
N PHE A 206 13.82 0.84 12.89
CA PHE A 206 14.20 1.09 11.50
C PHE A 206 15.40 2.04 11.30
N PRO A 207 15.45 3.24 11.92
CA PRO A 207 16.58 4.18 11.76
C PRO A 207 17.89 3.68 12.38
N LYS A 208 17.83 2.69 13.28
CA LYS A 208 19.01 2.17 13.97
C LYS A 208 19.71 1.03 13.23
N LEU A 209 19.09 0.48 12.19
CA LEU A 209 19.65 -0.63 11.42
C LEU A 209 20.87 -0.16 10.60
N PRO A 210 22.03 -0.85 10.66
CA PRO A 210 23.27 -0.41 9.99
C PRO A 210 23.10 -0.17 8.49
N ILE A 211 22.47 -1.10 7.78
CA ILE A 211 22.21 -0.96 6.35
C ILE A 211 21.30 0.23 5.99
N VAL A 212 20.31 0.53 6.83
CA VAL A 212 19.41 1.68 6.62
C VAL A 212 20.17 2.99 6.83
N LYS A 213 21.01 3.07 7.87
CA LYS A 213 21.91 4.22 8.10
C LYS A 213 22.85 4.44 6.92
N TYR A 214 23.42 3.37 6.38
CA TYR A 214 24.31 3.44 5.22
C TYR A 214 23.61 4.09 4.02
N TYR A 215 22.43 3.59 3.61
CA TYR A 215 21.73 4.15 2.45
C TYR A 215 21.24 5.57 2.67
N ARG A 216 20.78 5.90 3.88
CA ARG A 216 20.40 7.28 4.22
C ARG A 216 21.60 8.23 4.23
N SER A 217 22.77 7.77 4.69
CA SER A 217 24.01 8.56 4.65
C SER A 217 24.48 8.77 3.21
N LYS A 218 24.38 7.72 2.37
CA LYS A 218 24.65 7.81 0.93
C LYS A 218 23.73 8.83 0.26
N ALA A 219 22.42 8.74 0.49
CA ALA A 219 21.46 9.70 -0.06
C ALA A 219 21.75 11.14 0.40
N ALA A 220 22.17 11.34 1.65
CA ALA A 220 22.58 12.65 2.15
C ALA A 220 23.84 13.18 1.43
N SER A 221 24.84 12.33 1.19
CA SER A 221 26.05 12.71 0.42
C SER A 221 25.74 13.04 -1.06
N GLU A 222 24.65 12.50 -1.60
CA GLU A 222 24.14 12.81 -2.94
C GLU A 222 23.20 14.04 -2.96
N GLY A 223 23.09 14.77 -1.84
CA GLY A 223 22.33 16.02 -1.72
C GLY A 223 20.92 15.89 -1.13
N SER A 224 20.54 14.74 -0.56
CA SER A 224 19.22 14.57 0.06
C SER A 224 19.12 15.27 1.41
N LYS A 225 18.16 16.19 1.54
CA LYS A 225 17.84 16.87 2.81
C LYS A 225 16.78 16.14 3.63
N THR A 226 16.04 15.20 3.01
CA THR A 226 14.85 14.56 3.59
C THR A 226 15.19 13.57 4.71
N VAL A 227 16.40 13.01 4.69
CA VAL A 227 16.89 11.95 5.60
C VAL A 227 17.59 12.48 6.86
N SER A 228 17.70 13.80 7.04
CA SER A 228 18.45 14.44 8.14
C SER A 228 17.99 14.00 9.53
N ALA A 229 16.70 14.13 9.86
CA ALA A 229 16.18 13.69 11.15
C ALA A 229 16.23 12.16 11.35
N ASP A 230 16.18 11.39 10.26
CA ASP A 230 16.33 9.93 10.29
C ASP A 230 17.75 9.50 10.67
N LEU A 231 18.76 10.19 10.13
CA LEU A 231 20.16 9.99 10.50
C LEU A 231 20.42 10.36 11.95
N ALA A 232 19.88 11.50 12.41
CA ALA A 232 19.98 11.92 13.81
C ALA A 232 19.36 10.87 14.76
N ALA A 233 18.20 10.32 14.41
CA ALA A 233 17.57 9.24 15.19
C ALA A 233 18.38 7.93 15.17
N GLY A 234 19.18 7.71 14.13
CA GLY A 234 20.17 6.63 14.04
C GLY A 234 21.47 6.91 14.80
N GLY A 235 21.63 8.06 15.44
CA GLY A 235 22.85 8.48 16.13
C GLY A 235 23.94 9.04 15.20
N ILE A 236 23.60 9.37 13.96
CA ILE A 236 24.51 10.03 13.00
C ILE A 236 24.11 11.49 12.91
N TYR A 237 24.93 12.36 13.48
CA TYR A 237 24.78 13.81 13.35
C TYR A 237 25.61 14.26 12.16
N THR A 238 24.95 14.67 11.08
CA THR A 238 25.62 15.41 10.02
C THR A 238 26.13 16.71 10.62
N GLN A 239 27.45 16.95 10.60
CA GLN A 239 28.02 18.26 10.93
C GLN A 239 27.48 19.27 9.91
N SER A 240 26.42 19.97 10.29
CA SER A 240 25.96 21.15 9.58
C SER A 240 26.91 22.28 9.97
N GLY A 241 27.96 22.50 9.18
CA GLY A 241 28.89 23.60 9.46
C GLY A 241 30.31 23.54 8.91
N GLN A 242 30.68 22.57 8.06
CA GLN A 242 31.81 22.78 7.16
C GLN A 242 31.25 23.06 5.77
N GLU A 243 31.20 24.35 5.43
CA GLU A 243 31.38 24.81 4.07
C GLU A 243 32.70 24.20 3.56
N VAL A 244 32.62 23.00 2.99
CA VAL A 244 33.60 22.60 1.99
C VAL A 244 33.19 23.36 0.74
N GLU A 245 33.71 24.57 0.66
CA GLU A 245 33.76 25.43 -0.52
C GLU A 245 34.68 24.86 -1.61
N GLU A 246 34.84 23.53 -1.67
CA GLU A 246 35.61 22.84 -2.69
C GLU A 246 34.70 21.87 -3.46
N ASP A 247 34.39 22.34 -4.68
CA ASP A 247 33.72 21.64 -5.77
C ASP A 247 32.19 21.57 -5.70
N SER A 248 31.57 22.74 -5.56
CA SER A 248 30.20 23.03 -5.99
C SER A 248 30.05 22.95 -7.52
N LYS A 249 30.51 21.86 -8.15
CA LYS A 249 29.74 21.31 -9.27
C LYS A 249 28.43 20.88 -8.66
N HIS A 250 27.43 21.75 -8.77
CA HIS A 250 26.02 21.41 -8.69
C HIS A 250 25.88 19.95 -9.17
N LEU A 251 25.70 18.98 -8.26
CA LEU A 251 25.22 17.67 -8.64
C LEU A 251 23.80 17.94 -9.11
N GLU A 252 23.64 18.36 -10.36
CA GLU A 252 22.35 18.74 -10.93
C GLU A 252 21.41 17.55 -10.69
N ARG A 253 20.41 17.81 -9.85
CA ARG A 253 19.32 16.90 -9.55
C ARG A 253 18.25 17.18 -10.58
N LEU A 254 17.80 16.14 -11.27
CA LEU A 254 16.66 16.26 -12.17
C LEU A 254 15.43 16.79 -11.43
N SER A 255 14.71 17.71 -12.06
CA SER A 255 13.43 18.20 -11.55
C SER A 255 12.39 17.08 -11.57
N ASN A 256 11.35 17.21 -10.74
CA ASN A 256 10.24 16.25 -10.72
C ASN A 256 9.56 16.12 -12.11
N LYS A 257 9.57 17.19 -12.92
CA LYS A 257 9.02 17.18 -14.28
C LYS A 257 9.88 16.35 -15.23
N GLU A 258 11.21 16.48 -15.17
CA GLU A 258 12.13 15.69 -15.98
C GLU A 258 12.10 14.21 -15.58
N LEU A 259 12.07 13.93 -14.27
CA LEU A 259 11.92 12.55 -13.76
C LEU A 259 10.63 11.91 -14.26
N LEU A 260 9.51 12.64 -14.21
CA LEU A 260 8.24 12.16 -14.73
C LEU A 260 8.32 11.94 -16.24
N PHE A 261 8.87 12.89 -17.00
CA PHE A 261 8.96 12.76 -18.46
C PHE A 261 9.80 11.55 -18.89
N GLN A 262 10.90 11.26 -18.19
CA GLN A 262 11.76 10.10 -18.46
C GLN A 262 11.14 8.75 -18.04
N ASN A 263 10.13 8.76 -17.17
CA ASN A 263 9.51 7.57 -16.59
C ASN A 263 7.98 7.56 -16.73
N ILE A 264 7.46 8.28 -17.72
CA ILE A 264 6.02 8.44 -17.94
C ILE A 264 5.35 7.10 -18.28
N ASP A 265 6.09 6.21 -18.95
CA ASP A 265 5.69 4.82 -19.21
C ASP A 265 5.43 4.07 -17.90
N TYR A 266 6.38 4.08 -16.96
CA TYR A 266 6.20 3.44 -15.65
C TYR A 266 5.07 4.06 -14.82
N ALA A 267 4.89 5.38 -14.92
CA ALA A 267 3.82 6.09 -14.24
C ALA A 267 2.44 5.68 -14.79
N ILE A 268 2.30 5.66 -16.13
CA ILE A 268 1.08 5.19 -16.81
C ILE A 268 0.83 3.70 -16.52
N ASP A 269 1.88 2.87 -16.51
CA ASP A 269 1.81 1.46 -16.16
C ASP A 269 1.15 1.25 -14.79
N LEU A 270 1.62 1.94 -13.75
CA LEU A 270 1.00 1.86 -12.42
C LEU A 270 -0.44 2.39 -12.41
N PHE A 271 -0.70 3.51 -13.08
CA PHE A 271 -2.05 4.04 -13.18
C PHE A 271 -3.00 2.99 -13.78
N LEU A 272 -2.64 2.40 -14.92
CA LEU A 272 -3.44 1.40 -15.62
C LEU A 272 -3.60 0.10 -14.83
N ILE A 273 -2.55 -0.34 -14.12
CA ILE A 273 -2.61 -1.52 -13.24
C ILE A 273 -3.73 -1.36 -12.22
N TYR A 274 -3.81 -0.21 -11.56
CA TYR A 274 -4.76 0.03 -10.49
C TYR A 274 -6.13 0.48 -10.99
N VAL A 275 -6.22 1.18 -12.13
CA VAL A 275 -7.51 1.46 -12.80
C VAL A 275 -8.28 0.16 -13.04
N LEU A 276 -7.63 -0.80 -13.70
CA LEU A 276 -8.27 -2.09 -14.02
C LEU A 276 -8.60 -2.90 -12.77
N THR A 277 -7.66 -2.95 -11.83
CA THR A 277 -7.82 -3.81 -10.66
C THR A 277 -8.96 -3.32 -9.78
N LEU A 278 -9.01 -2.01 -9.52
CA LEU A 278 -9.97 -1.40 -8.60
C LEU A 278 -11.30 -1.08 -9.28
N SER A 279 -11.39 -1.17 -10.61
CA SER A 279 -12.69 -1.18 -11.29
C SER A 279 -13.41 -2.53 -11.17
N ILE A 280 -12.75 -3.58 -10.68
CA ILE A 280 -13.34 -4.93 -10.53
C ILE A 280 -13.34 -5.36 -9.05
N PHE A 281 -12.22 -5.19 -8.36
CA PHE A 281 -12.05 -5.60 -6.97
C PHE A 281 -12.19 -4.41 -6.01
N PRO A 282 -12.92 -4.51 -4.87
CA PRO A 282 -13.76 -5.63 -4.45
C PRO A 282 -15.25 -5.47 -4.81
N GLY A 283 -15.69 -4.29 -5.27
CA GLY A 283 -17.11 -3.93 -5.41
C GLY A 283 -17.88 -4.88 -6.34
N PHE A 284 -17.44 -5.01 -7.60
CA PHE A 284 -18.05 -5.95 -8.52
C PHE A 284 -18.02 -7.41 -8.01
N LEU A 285 -16.93 -7.87 -7.38
CA LEU A 285 -16.86 -9.25 -6.89
C LEU A 285 -17.83 -9.54 -5.74
N SER A 286 -18.09 -8.56 -4.88
CA SER A 286 -18.93 -8.68 -3.69
C SER A 286 -20.43 -8.53 -4.00
N GLU A 287 -20.79 -7.59 -4.88
CA GLU A 287 -22.20 -7.19 -5.07
C GLU A 287 -22.80 -7.67 -6.39
N ASP A 288 -21.99 -7.95 -7.42
CA ASP A 288 -22.46 -7.97 -8.81
C ASP A 288 -22.49 -9.33 -9.50
N THR A 289 -22.13 -10.39 -8.78
CA THR A 289 -21.90 -11.73 -9.36
C THR A 289 -23.10 -12.68 -9.21
N GLY A 290 -24.18 -12.29 -8.52
CA GLY A 290 -25.39 -13.10 -8.39
C GLY A 290 -25.34 -14.18 -7.29
N SER A 291 -26.17 -15.22 -7.41
CA SER A 291 -26.29 -16.30 -6.43
C SER A 291 -25.35 -17.47 -6.71
N HIS A 292 -24.61 -17.91 -5.70
CA HIS A 292 -23.60 -18.97 -5.81
C HIS A 292 -23.76 -20.04 -4.72
N SER A 293 -23.21 -21.24 -4.96
CA SER A 293 -23.30 -22.35 -3.99
C SER A 293 -22.57 -22.08 -2.67
N LEU A 294 -21.58 -21.19 -2.68
CA LEU A 294 -20.86 -20.73 -1.48
C LEU A 294 -21.70 -19.77 -0.62
N GLY A 295 -22.87 -19.31 -1.08
CA GLY A 295 -23.76 -18.42 -0.34
C GLY A 295 -23.03 -17.19 0.22
N THR A 296 -23.18 -16.94 1.53
CA THR A 296 -22.55 -15.79 2.21
C THR A 296 -21.01 -15.88 2.29
N TRP A 297 -20.41 -17.01 1.92
CA TRP A 297 -18.95 -17.19 1.88
C TRP A 297 -18.33 -16.79 0.55
N TYR A 298 -19.15 -16.62 -0.50
CA TYR A 298 -18.68 -16.39 -1.85
C TYR A 298 -17.75 -15.18 -1.97
N ALA A 299 -18.21 -13.99 -1.57
CA ALA A 299 -17.42 -12.76 -1.62
C ALA A 299 -16.13 -12.87 -0.78
N LEU A 300 -16.20 -13.50 0.40
CA LEU A 300 -15.04 -13.71 1.28
C LEU A 300 -13.98 -14.60 0.62
N VAL A 301 -14.41 -15.66 -0.07
CA VAL A 301 -13.51 -16.54 -0.82
C VAL A 301 -12.87 -15.78 -1.98
N LEU A 302 -13.64 -15.01 -2.76
CA LEU A 302 -13.06 -14.21 -3.86
C LEU A 302 -12.03 -13.20 -3.35
N ILE A 303 -12.34 -12.49 -2.26
CA ILE A 303 -11.41 -11.52 -1.66
C ILE A 303 -10.15 -12.22 -1.14
N ALA A 304 -10.29 -13.36 -0.47
CA ALA A 304 -9.16 -14.15 0.01
C ALA A 304 -8.28 -14.62 -1.16
N MET A 305 -8.89 -15.12 -2.25
CA MET A 305 -8.17 -15.59 -3.43
C MET A 305 -7.42 -14.45 -4.11
N TYR A 306 -8.04 -13.29 -4.30
CA TYR A 306 -7.35 -12.10 -4.80
C TYR A 306 -6.12 -11.77 -3.96
N ASN A 307 -6.28 -11.64 -2.63
CA ASN A 307 -5.20 -11.24 -1.72
C ASN A 307 -4.04 -12.26 -1.69
N VAL A 308 -4.35 -13.56 -1.68
CA VAL A 308 -3.33 -14.62 -1.69
C VAL A 308 -2.52 -14.57 -2.97
N TRP A 309 -3.18 -14.45 -4.12
CA TRP A 309 -2.50 -14.39 -5.40
C TRP A 309 -1.78 -13.06 -5.63
N ASP A 310 -2.28 -11.94 -5.11
CA ASP A 310 -1.54 -10.66 -5.09
C ASP A 310 -0.24 -10.80 -4.29
N LEU A 311 -0.28 -11.41 -3.11
CA LEU A 311 0.91 -11.67 -2.30
C LEU A 311 1.92 -12.57 -3.05
N ILE A 312 1.46 -13.69 -3.63
CA ILE A 312 2.30 -14.57 -4.45
C ILE A 312 2.92 -13.78 -5.60
N GLY A 313 2.13 -12.98 -6.31
CA GLY A 313 2.57 -12.14 -7.42
C GLY A 313 3.71 -11.20 -7.03
N ARG A 314 3.67 -10.61 -5.83
CA ARG A 314 4.73 -9.72 -5.35
C ARG A 314 6.05 -10.43 -5.03
N TYR A 315 6.04 -11.74 -4.81
CA TYR A 315 7.25 -12.54 -4.60
C TYR A 315 7.84 -13.10 -5.89
N ILE A 316 7.04 -13.27 -6.96
CA ILE A 316 7.51 -13.78 -8.27
C ILE A 316 8.77 -13.05 -8.77
N PRO A 317 8.91 -11.71 -8.70
CA PRO A 317 10.10 -11.00 -9.16
C PRO A 317 11.41 -11.33 -8.42
N LEU A 318 11.36 -12.05 -7.29
CA LEU A 318 12.58 -12.60 -6.66
C LEU A 318 13.26 -13.63 -7.57
N LEU A 319 12.48 -14.32 -8.39
CA LEU A 319 12.97 -15.23 -9.42
C LEU A 319 13.41 -14.41 -10.64
N LYS A 320 14.71 -14.06 -10.69
CA LYS A 320 15.26 -13.17 -11.72
C LYS A 320 15.00 -13.62 -13.16
N CYS A 321 14.83 -14.92 -13.42
CA CYS A 321 14.56 -15.47 -14.75
C CYS A 321 13.17 -15.10 -15.30
N ILE A 322 12.20 -14.83 -14.43
CA ILE A 322 10.82 -14.50 -14.80
C ILE A 322 10.48 -13.05 -14.50
N LYS A 323 11.38 -12.27 -13.90
CA LYS A 323 11.16 -10.84 -13.64
C LYS A 323 11.14 -10.06 -14.97
N LEU A 324 10.03 -9.39 -15.24
CA LEU A 324 9.87 -8.54 -16.41
C LEU A 324 10.45 -7.14 -16.17
N GLU A 325 11.60 -6.85 -16.77
CA GLU A 325 12.26 -5.53 -16.67
C GLU A 325 12.17 -4.72 -17.97
N SER A 326 11.67 -5.32 -19.07
CA SER A 326 11.49 -4.62 -20.34
C SER A 326 10.34 -3.61 -20.25
N ARG A 327 10.62 -2.31 -20.43
CA ARG A 327 9.60 -1.24 -20.47
C ARG A 327 8.46 -1.54 -21.46
N LYS A 328 8.81 -1.94 -22.68
CA LYS A 328 7.80 -2.34 -23.69
C LYS A 328 7.03 -3.59 -23.28
N GLY A 329 7.72 -4.56 -22.68
CA GLY A 329 7.10 -5.78 -22.20
C GLY A 329 6.09 -5.51 -21.08
N LEU A 330 6.43 -4.62 -20.13
CA LEU A 330 5.54 -4.18 -19.05
C LEU A 330 4.28 -3.53 -19.61
N MET A 331 4.43 -2.54 -20.49
CA MET A 331 3.31 -1.86 -21.13
C MET A 331 2.38 -2.85 -21.86
N ILE A 332 2.94 -3.77 -22.66
CA ILE A 332 2.15 -4.80 -23.37
C ILE A 332 1.41 -5.71 -22.37
N ALA A 333 2.10 -6.17 -21.33
CA ALA A 333 1.50 -7.04 -20.31
C ALA A 333 0.41 -6.33 -19.51
N ILE A 334 0.52 -5.02 -19.28
CA ILE A 334 -0.47 -4.23 -18.54
C ILE A 334 -1.69 -3.94 -19.41
N LEU A 335 -1.49 -3.55 -20.67
CA LEU A 335 -2.58 -3.33 -21.62
C LEU A 335 -3.36 -4.63 -21.88
N SER A 336 -2.69 -5.78 -21.95
CA SER A 336 -3.37 -7.06 -22.16
C SER A 336 -4.28 -7.45 -20.98
N ARG A 337 -4.01 -6.97 -19.76
CA ARG A 337 -4.90 -7.21 -18.60
C ARG A 337 -6.29 -6.62 -18.81
N PHE A 338 -6.48 -5.61 -19.66
CA PHE A 338 -7.81 -5.05 -19.92
C PHE A 338 -8.76 -6.06 -20.60
N LEU A 339 -8.24 -7.16 -21.17
CA LEU A 339 -9.05 -8.30 -21.59
C LEU A 339 -9.79 -9.00 -20.43
N LEU A 340 -9.39 -8.73 -19.17
CA LEU A 340 -10.09 -9.22 -18.00
C LEU A 340 -11.48 -8.58 -17.85
N ILE A 341 -11.69 -7.32 -18.26
CA ILE A 341 -13.01 -6.67 -18.14
C ILE A 341 -14.09 -7.46 -18.88
N PRO A 342 -13.96 -7.76 -20.20
CA PRO A 342 -14.95 -8.59 -20.87
C PRO A 342 -14.98 -10.01 -20.30
N ALA A 343 -13.85 -10.59 -19.88
CA ALA A 343 -13.83 -11.92 -19.28
C ALA A 343 -14.69 -11.99 -18.00
N PHE A 344 -14.52 -11.04 -17.07
CA PHE A 344 -15.32 -10.93 -15.85
C PHE A 344 -16.81 -10.69 -16.16
N TYR A 345 -17.13 -9.83 -17.14
CA TYR A 345 -18.51 -9.61 -17.58
C TYR A 345 -19.17 -10.90 -18.11
N PHE A 346 -18.48 -11.64 -18.99
CA PHE A 346 -18.98 -12.91 -19.52
C PHE A 346 -19.11 -13.98 -18.42
N THR A 347 -18.12 -14.10 -17.53
CA THR A 347 -18.15 -15.06 -16.44
C THR A 347 -19.27 -14.76 -15.44
N ALA A 348 -19.55 -13.49 -15.12
CA ALA A 348 -20.65 -13.15 -14.22
C ALA A 348 -22.03 -13.51 -14.79
N LYS A 349 -22.17 -13.57 -16.12
CA LYS A 349 -23.45 -13.87 -16.78
C LYS A 349 -23.62 -15.36 -17.15
N TYR A 350 -22.52 -16.03 -17.48
CA TYR A 350 -22.56 -17.38 -18.08
C TYR A 350 -21.63 -18.38 -17.40
N GLY A 351 -20.68 -17.92 -16.59
CA GLY A 351 -19.68 -18.77 -15.94
C GLY A 351 -20.14 -19.27 -14.58
N ASP A 352 -19.50 -20.34 -14.11
CA ASP A 352 -19.65 -20.82 -12.74
C ASP A 352 -18.73 -20.07 -11.75
N GLN A 353 -18.94 -20.33 -10.46
CA GLN A 353 -18.12 -19.80 -9.37
C GLN A 353 -16.62 -20.12 -9.49
N GLY A 354 -16.25 -21.26 -10.09
CA GLY A 354 -14.86 -21.69 -10.26
C GLY A 354 -14.12 -20.80 -11.25
N TRP A 355 -14.75 -20.46 -12.37
CA TRP A 355 -14.22 -19.49 -13.33
C TRP A 355 -14.03 -18.11 -12.71
N MET A 356 -14.98 -17.65 -11.88
CA MET A 356 -14.85 -16.36 -11.19
C MET A 356 -13.67 -16.35 -10.20
N ILE A 357 -13.50 -17.44 -9.45
CA ILE A 357 -12.35 -17.63 -8.54
C ILE A 357 -11.03 -17.61 -9.33
N MET A 358 -10.99 -18.28 -10.48
CA MET A 358 -9.80 -18.33 -11.34
C MET A 358 -9.44 -16.94 -11.89
N LEU A 359 -10.41 -16.20 -12.44
CA LEU A 359 -10.18 -14.84 -12.95
C LEU A 359 -9.74 -13.89 -11.84
N THR A 360 -10.35 -13.99 -10.66
CA THR A 360 -9.99 -13.20 -9.47
C THR A 360 -8.57 -13.50 -9.00
N SER A 361 -8.18 -14.77 -9.02
CA SER A 361 -6.81 -15.22 -8.70
C SER A 361 -5.80 -14.63 -9.69
N PHE A 362 -6.10 -14.70 -10.99
CA PHE A 362 -5.24 -14.15 -12.04
C PHE A 362 -5.15 -12.61 -11.98
N LEU A 363 -6.25 -11.94 -11.62
CA LEU A 363 -6.27 -10.49 -11.39
C LEU A 363 -5.30 -10.09 -10.27
N GLY A 364 -5.35 -10.80 -9.13
CA GLY A 364 -4.43 -10.59 -8.00
C GLY A 364 -2.99 -10.87 -8.39
N LEU A 365 -2.72 -12.04 -8.98
CA LEU A 365 -1.39 -12.45 -9.41
C LEU A 365 -0.70 -11.41 -10.30
N THR A 366 -1.40 -10.97 -11.34
CA THR A 366 -0.87 -9.99 -12.29
C THR A 366 -0.74 -8.59 -11.69
N ASN A 367 -1.64 -8.19 -10.78
CA ASN A 367 -1.55 -6.92 -10.07
C ASN A 367 -0.25 -6.82 -9.25
N GLY A 368 -0.01 -7.79 -8.38
CA GLY A 368 1.14 -7.82 -7.49
C GLY A 368 2.45 -7.94 -8.26
N TYR A 369 2.49 -8.84 -9.23
CA TYR A 369 3.67 -9.10 -10.06
C TYR A 369 4.13 -7.85 -10.83
N LEU A 370 3.22 -7.22 -11.57
CA LEU A 370 3.57 -6.06 -12.41
C LEU A 370 3.87 -4.82 -11.57
N THR A 371 3.16 -4.62 -10.44
CA THR A 371 3.44 -3.54 -9.48
C THR A 371 4.90 -3.59 -9.01
N VAL A 372 5.37 -4.77 -8.56
CA VAL A 372 6.75 -4.92 -8.08
C VAL A 372 7.75 -4.78 -9.22
N CYS A 373 7.45 -5.29 -10.42
CA CYS A 373 8.33 -5.11 -11.57
C CYS A 373 8.55 -3.63 -11.91
N VAL A 374 7.49 -2.81 -11.90
CA VAL A 374 7.60 -1.37 -12.15
C VAL A 374 8.35 -0.66 -11.03
N LEU A 375 7.90 -0.80 -9.78
CA LEU A 375 8.45 -0.05 -8.64
C LEU A 375 9.91 -0.42 -8.30
N THR A 376 10.37 -1.62 -8.66
CA THR A 376 11.78 -2.02 -8.48
C THR A 376 12.67 -1.69 -9.68
N SER A 377 12.09 -1.39 -10.85
CA SER A 377 12.86 -1.13 -12.08
C SER A 377 12.99 0.37 -12.35
N ALA A 378 11.94 1.15 -12.11
CA ALA A 378 11.90 2.58 -12.44
C ALA A 378 12.97 3.42 -11.70
N PRO A 379 13.24 3.23 -10.39
CA PRO A 379 14.25 4.03 -9.69
C PRO A 379 15.70 3.70 -10.05
N LYS A 380 15.99 2.64 -10.83
CA LYS A 380 17.37 2.25 -11.12
C LYS A 380 18.08 3.30 -11.99
N GLY A 381 19.32 3.63 -11.63
CA GLY A 381 20.17 4.55 -12.40
C GLY A 381 20.07 6.02 -11.99
N TYR A 382 19.19 6.36 -11.05
CA TYR A 382 19.06 7.71 -10.49
C TYR A 382 19.83 7.86 -9.16
N LYS A 383 20.11 9.11 -8.75
CA LYS A 383 20.69 9.43 -7.44
C LYS A 383 19.65 9.28 -6.33
N GLY A 384 20.06 9.13 -5.08
CA GLY A 384 19.17 8.95 -3.93
C GLY A 384 18.02 9.97 -3.82
N PRO A 385 18.27 11.29 -3.94
CA PRO A 385 17.19 12.29 -3.94
C PRO A 385 16.20 12.14 -5.10
N GLU A 386 16.68 11.73 -6.28
CA GLU A 386 15.87 11.53 -7.48
C GLU A 386 15.05 10.24 -7.37
N GLN A 387 15.64 9.18 -6.83
CA GLN A 387 14.97 7.92 -6.52
C GLN A 387 13.83 8.13 -5.50
N ASN A 388 14.06 8.96 -4.47
CA ASN A 388 13.02 9.32 -3.50
C ASN A 388 11.84 10.05 -4.17
N ALA A 389 12.14 11.06 -4.98
CA ALA A 389 11.13 11.82 -5.71
C ALA A 389 10.37 10.95 -6.73
N LEU A 390 11.09 10.12 -7.50
CA LEU A 390 10.47 9.22 -8.47
C LEU A 390 9.57 8.20 -7.78
N GLY A 391 9.98 7.63 -6.63
CA GLY A 391 9.13 6.77 -5.82
C GLY A 391 7.81 7.46 -5.42
N ASN A 392 7.87 8.72 -4.98
CA ASN A 392 6.68 9.50 -4.66
C ASN A 392 5.77 9.77 -5.87
N ILE A 393 6.36 10.11 -7.02
CA ILE A 393 5.63 10.31 -8.28
C ILE A 393 4.93 9.01 -8.71
N LEU A 394 5.60 7.87 -8.61
CA LEU A 394 5.03 6.58 -8.96
C LEU A 394 3.85 6.21 -8.06
N VAL A 395 3.95 6.47 -6.73
CA VAL A 395 2.81 6.27 -5.82
C VAL A 395 1.68 7.26 -6.13
N LEU A 396 1.96 8.48 -6.60
CA LEU A 396 0.93 9.42 -7.02
C LEU A 396 0.09 8.88 -8.19
N PHE A 397 0.74 8.28 -9.19
CA PHE A 397 0.03 7.63 -10.30
C PHE A 397 -0.69 6.35 -9.87
N LEU A 398 -0.11 5.59 -8.93
CA LEU A 398 -0.78 4.45 -8.31
C LEU A 398 -2.09 4.88 -7.64
N LEU A 399 -2.07 5.89 -6.76
CA LEU A 399 -3.28 6.40 -6.09
C LEU A 399 -4.26 7.03 -7.09
N GLY A 400 -3.75 7.71 -8.12
CA GLY A 400 -4.59 8.22 -9.22
C GLY A 400 -5.34 7.08 -9.93
N GLY A 401 -4.64 5.97 -10.17
CA GLY A 401 -5.22 4.77 -10.77
C GLY A 401 -6.25 4.11 -9.86
N ILE A 402 -5.98 4.04 -8.55
CA ILE A 402 -6.95 3.56 -7.56
C ILE A 402 -8.21 4.44 -7.56
N PHE A 403 -8.07 5.76 -7.50
CA PHE A 403 -9.21 6.68 -7.50
C PHE A 403 -10.08 6.54 -8.76
N ALA A 404 -9.44 6.49 -9.93
CA ALA A 404 -10.13 6.27 -11.20
C ALA A 404 -10.80 4.88 -11.25
N GLY A 405 -10.11 3.83 -10.81
CA GLY A 405 -10.64 2.46 -10.74
C GLY A 405 -11.88 2.37 -9.84
N VAL A 406 -11.79 2.87 -8.61
CA VAL A 406 -12.93 2.91 -7.66
C VAL A 406 -14.10 3.71 -8.23
N THR A 407 -13.87 4.76 -9.01
CA THR A 407 -14.96 5.50 -9.68
C THR A 407 -15.59 4.67 -10.80
N LEU A 408 -14.78 3.97 -11.59
CA LEU A 408 -15.24 3.11 -12.68
C LEU A 408 -15.97 1.85 -12.17
N ASP A 409 -15.67 1.37 -10.96
CA ASP A 409 -16.37 0.25 -10.33
C ASP A 409 -17.89 0.49 -10.23
N TRP A 410 -18.33 1.73 -10.06
CA TRP A 410 -19.76 2.09 -10.04
C TRP A 410 -20.47 1.83 -11.37
N LEU A 411 -19.73 1.77 -12.50
CA LEU A 411 -20.33 1.51 -13.81
C LEU A 411 -20.95 0.10 -13.89
N TRP A 412 -20.50 -0.85 -13.04
CA TRP A 412 -21.08 -2.19 -12.97
C TRP A 412 -22.52 -2.22 -12.43
N LEU A 413 -22.94 -1.16 -11.74
CA LEU A 413 -24.32 -1.02 -11.24
C LEU A 413 -25.28 -0.49 -12.31
N ILE A 414 -24.79 0.05 -13.43
CA ILE A 414 -25.65 0.60 -14.48
C ILE A 414 -26.53 -0.51 -15.06
N GLY A 415 -27.85 -0.30 -15.04
CA GLY A 415 -28.83 -1.25 -15.54
C GLY A 415 -29.22 -2.34 -14.54
N LYS A 416 -28.65 -2.34 -13.33
CA LYS A 416 -29.10 -3.16 -12.20
C LYS A 416 -30.01 -2.30 -11.33
N GLY A 417 -31.31 -2.61 -11.32
CA GLY A 417 -32.26 -1.92 -10.45
C GLY A 417 -31.93 -2.21 -8.99
N TRP A 418 -31.67 -1.15 -8.23
CA TRP A 418 -31.51 -1.18 -6.77
C TRP A 418 -32.61 -0.33 -6.13
#